data_AF-A0A3B8RJM7-F1
#
_entry.id   AF-A0A3B8RJM7-F1
#
_cell.length_a   1.000
_cell.length_b   1.000
_cell.length_c   1.000
_cell.angle_alpha   90.00
_cell.angle_beta   90.00
_cell.angle_gamma   90.00
#
_symmetry.space_group_name_H-M   'P 1'
#
loop_
_entity.id
_entity.type
_entity.pdbx_description
1 polymer ?
#
loop_
_entity_poly.entity_id
_entity_poly.type
_entity_poly.pdbx_seq_one_letter_code
_entity_poly.pdbx_strand_id
1 'polypeptide(L)'
;SPVDMNLFPGGFNNLSDEMLPLAIQAAMAAIEKYCADARNLLLIPENHSRNSFYLMNVLRLAGILRQTGLEVRLGSLNPEITQATPLELANGQSLLLEPLIRQENANGSARLGLADFDPCAILLNNDLSAGIPELLQGIDQQVLLPPLHAGWAVRRKSNHFAAFNQVVEDFAQLLHIDPWLINPYFGLCENVNFHERTGEQCMAEQVDLLLGRIRSKYKAYGISEEAFVIVKADAGTYGMGVMSVNDASQVKNLNRKQRNKMAVVKEGLEVSQVLLQEGVPTIEQLEGSSAEPVVYMIDRYVVGGFYRVHQSRSRQESLNAPGMHFVPLPFETSCILPDGKAPPEAAPNRFYAYGVVARLALLAASIELEQTEPGERPSPAQADA
;
A
#
# COMPACT_ATOMS: atom_id res chain seq x y z
N SER A 1 14.15 4.01 -5.33
CA SER A 1 13.72 3.61 -3.98
C SER A 1 12.20 3.51 -3.91
N PRO A 2 11.64 2.68 -3.00
CA PRO A 2 10.18 2.60 -2.83
C PRO A 2 9.68 3.85 -2.08
N VAL A 3 8.58 4.44 -2.56
CA VAL A 3 8.00 5.68 -2.00
C VAL A 3 6.66 5.44 -1.29
N ASP A 4 6.05 4.28 -1.52
CA ASP A 4 4.80 3.82 -0.93
C ASP A 4 4.78 2.28 -0.89
N MET A 5 4.07 1.72 0.11
CA MET A 5 3.85 0.28 0.24
C MET A 5 2.41 0.04 0.70
N ASN A 6 1.62 -0.60 -0.16
CA ASN A 6 0.21 -0.86 0.07
C ASN A 6 -0.07 -2.37 0.16
N LEU A 7 -0.59 -2.81 1.31
CA LEU A 7 -1.00 -4.19 1.56
C LEU A 7 -2.41 -4.52 1.04
N PHE A 8 -3.14 -3.50 0.55
CA PHE A 8 -4.47 -3.60 -0.01
C PHE A 8 -4.49 -3.06 -1.45
N PRO A 9 -3.75 -3.68 -2.39
CA PRO A 9 -3.60 -3.16 -3.74
C PRO A 9 -4.95 -3.12 -4.48
N GLY A 10 -5.29 -1.94 -5.02
CA GLY A 10 -6.59 -1.67 -5.65
C GLY A 10 -6.54 -1.49 -7.18
N GLY A 11 -5.55 -2.09 -7.85
CA GLY A 11 -5.31 -1.93 -9.29
C GLY A 11 -4.95 -3.21 -10.02
N PHE A 12 -5.45 -4.37 -9.60
CA PHE A 12 -5.21 -5.65 -10.30
C PHE A 12 -5.67 -5.61 -11.76
N ASN A 13 -6.70 -4.82 -12.10
CA ASN A 13 -7.20 -4.63 -13.47
C ASN A 13 -6.20 -3.93 -14.41
N ASN A 14 -5.14 -3.33 -13.88
CA ASN A 14 -4.09 -2.69 -14.67
C ASN A 14 -2.94 -3.66 -15.02
N LEU A 15 -2.94 -4.88 -14.44
CA LEU A 15 -2.02 -5.93 -14.84
C LEU A 15 -2.41 -6.45 -16.22
N SER A 16 -1.42 -6.62 -17.10
CA SER A 16 -1.66 -7.18 -18.43
C SER A 16 -2.19 -8.63 -18.34
N ASP A 17 -2.89 -9.08 -19.38
CA ASP A 17 -3.45 -10.44 -19.41
C ASP A 17 -2.36 -11.52 -19.43
N GLU A 18 -1.21 -11.20 -20.00
CA GLU A 18 -0.06 -12.11 -20.06
C GLU A 18 0.56 -12.37 -18.68
N MET A 19 0.32 -11.50 -17.69
CA MET A 19 0.79 -11.67 -16.31
C MET A 19 -0.15 -12.55 -15.47
N LEU A 20 -1.36 -12.84 -15.96
CA LEU A 20 -2.34 -13.63 -15.22
C LEU A 20 -1.87 -15.03 -14.81
N PRO A 21 -1.22 -15.82 -15.68
CA PRO A 21 -0.79 -17.16 -15.29
C PRO A 21 0.15 -17.13 -14.08
N LEU A 22 1.06 -16.16 -14.04
CA LEU A 22 1.98 -15.97 -12.91
C LEU A 22 1.24 -15.49 -11.66
N ALA A 23 0.29 -14.56 -11.80
CA ALA A 23 -0.53 -14.10 -10.68
C ALA A 23 -1.37 -15.24 -10.07
N ILE A 24 -1.95 -16.11 -10.91
CA ILE A 24 -2.71 -17.29 -10.48
C ILE A 24 -1.79 -18.27 -9.75
N GLN A 25 -0.62 -18.59 -10.30
CA GLN A 25 0.35 -19.49 -9.65
C GLN A 25 0.82 -18.94 -8.29
N ALA A 26 1.11 -17.65 -8.21
CA ALA A 26 1.48 -17.01 -6.96
C ALA A 26 0.33 -17.02 -5.93
N ALA A 27 -0.92 -16.83 -6.38
CA ALA A 27 -2.10 -16.94 -5.52
C ALA A 27 -2.29 -18.37 -5.01
N MET A 28 -2.09 -19.40 -5.85
CA MET A 28 -2.14 -20.81 -5.42
C MET A 28 -1.12 -21.08 -4.31
N ALA A 29 0.13 -20.65 -4.50
CA ALA A 29 1.18 -20.81 -3.49
C ALA A 29 0.87 -20.06 -2.19
N ALA A 30 0.22 -18.89 -2.27
CA ALA A 30 -0.23 -18.14 -1.09
C ALA A 30 -1.34 -18.90 -0.35
N ILE A 31 -2.34 -19.41 -1.07
CA ILE A 31 -3.48 -20.14 -0.48
C ILE A 31 -3.00 -21.42 0.19
N GLU A 32 -2.14 -22.21 -0.46
CA GLU A 32 -1.55 -23.42 0.12
C GLU A 32 -0.83 -23.16 1.45
N LYS A 33 -0.14 -22.00 1.55
CA LYS A 33 0.58 -21.59 2.76
C LYS A 33 -0.36 -21.20 3.91
N TYR A 34 -1.40 -20.42 3.63
CA TYR A 34 -2.27 -19.87 4.68
C TYR A 34 -3.44 -20.77 5.04
N CYS A 35 -3.98 -21.52 4.07
CA CYS A 35 -5.12 -22.39 4.27
C CYS A 35 -5.15 -23.48 3.18
N ALA A 36 -4.34 -24.53 3.35
CA ALA A 36 -4.21 -25.62 2.38
C ALA A 36 -5.54 -26.33 2.05
N ASP A 37 -6.45 -26.40 3.03
CA ASP A 37 -7.78 -27.02 2.87
C ASP A 37 -8.88 -26.01 2.49
N ALA A 38 -8.51 -24.76 2.17
CA ALA A 38 -9.49 -23.74 1.79
C ALA A 38 -10.28 -24.18 0.56
N ARG A 39 -11.60 -24.16 0.69
CA ARG A 39 -12.54 -24.27 -0.44
C ARG A 39 -13.23 -22.96 -0.73
N ASN A 40 -13.45 -22.17 0.32
CA ASN A 40 -14.25 -20.96 0.32
C ASN A 40 -13.39 -19.79 0.79
N LEU A 41 -13.35 -18.71 0.01
CA LEU A 41 -12.71 -17.46 0.36
C LEU A 41 -13.69 -16.30 0.29
N LEU A 42 -13.74 -15.52 1.36
CA LEU A 42 -14.53 -14.29 1.43
C LEU A 42 -13.64 -13.09 1.08
N LEU A 43 -13.96 -12.39 0.00
CA LEU A 43 -13.29 -11.16 -0.39
C LEU A 43 -14.09 -9.96 0.12
N ILE A 44 -13.47 -9.09 0.91
CA ILE A 44 -14.11 -7.87 1.44
C ILE A 44 -13.49 -6.65 0.74
N PRO A 45 -14.20 -6.02 -0.22
CA PRO A 45 -13.71 -4.81 -0.90
C PRO A 45 -13.93 -3.54 -0.07
N GLU A 46 -13.33 -2.43 -0.52
CA GLU A 46 -13.68 -1.07 -0.10
C GLU A 46 -15.18 -0.80 -0.32
N ASN A 47 -15.72 0.16 0.44
CA ASN A 47 -17.13 0.57 0.32
C ASN A 47 -17.44 1.35 -0.98
N HIS A 48 -16.48 1.46 -1.91
CA HIS A 48 -16.61 2.21 -3.15
C HIS A 48 -17.50 1.50 -4.19
N SER A 49 -18.82 1.62 -4.05
CA SER A 49 -19.80 1.03 -4.97
C SER A 49 -19.96 1.76 -6.31
N ARG A 50 -19.38 2.97 -6.45
CA ARG A 50 -19.54 3.83 -7.65
C ARG A 50 -18.26 4.02 -8.47
N ASN A 51 -17.11 3.61 -7.94
CA ASN A 51 -15.85 3.76 -8.66
C ASN A 51 -15.67 2.58 -9.62
N SER A 52 -16.01 2.79 -10.90
CA SER A 52 -15.94 1.72 -11.91
C SER A 52 -14.54 1.10 -12.04
N PHE A 53 -13.46 1.87 -11.89
CA PHE A 53 -12.10 1.32 -11.95
C PHE A 53 -11.80 0.39 -10.78
N TYR A 54 -12.23 0.78 -9.58
CA TYR A 54 -12.06 -0.05 -8.40
C TYR A 54 -12.89 -1.33 -8.49
N LEU A 55 -14.13 -1.27 -8.99
CA LEU A 55 -14.94 -2.47 -9.21
C LEU A 55 -14.30 -3.40 -10.26
N MET A 56 -13.69 -2.85 -11.31
CA MET A 56 -12.89 -3.64 -12.26
C MET A 56 -11.69 -4.31 -11.59
N ASN A 57 -11.03 -3.64 -10.64
CA ASN A 57 -10.00 -4.26 -9.80
C ASN A 57 -10.55 -5.44 -9.00
N VAL A 58 -11.70 -5.28 -8.33
CA VAL A 58 -12.31 -6.35 -7.51
C VAL A 58 -12.68 -7.54 -8.40
N LEU A 59 -13.25 -7.28 -9.58
CA LEU A 59 -13.56 -8.32 -10.58
C LEU A 59 -12.31 -9.09 -10.99
N ARG A 60 -11.22 -8.38 -11.29
CA ARG A 60 -9.95 -9.00 -11.70
C ARG A 60 -9.34 -9.84 -10.57
N LEU A 61 -9.31 -9.31 -9.35
CA LEU A 61 -8.81 -10.01 -8.17
C LEU A 61 -9.63 -11.28 -7.88
N ALA A 62 -10.96 -11.17 -7.85
CA ALA A 62 -11.85 -12.32 -7.68
C ALA A 62 -11.65 -13.36 -8.79
N GLY A 63 -11.44 -12.92 -10.04
CA GLY A 63 -11.11 -13.80 -11.16
C GLY A 63 -9.81 -14.58 -10.96
N ILE A 64 -8.73 -13.92 -10.52
CA ILE A 64 -7.45 -14.57 -10.20
C ILE A 64 -7.65 -15.62 -9.09
N LEU A 65 -8.36 -15.27 -8.02
CA LEU A 65 -8.59 -16.16 -6.88
C LEU A 65 -9.48 -17.36 -7.23
N ARG A 66 -10.50 -17.19 -8.07
CA ARG A 66 -11.35 -18.33 -8.52
C ARG A 66 -10.55 -19.35 -9.34
N GLN A 67 -9.56 -18.89 -10.09
CA GLN A 67 -8.71 -19.77 -10.91
C GLN A 67 -7.78 -20.66 -10.06
N THR A 68 -7.66 -20.42 -8.76
CA THR A 68 -6.95 -21.32 -7.85
C THR A 68 -7.81 -22.51 -7.38
N GLY A 69 -9.07 -22.59 -7.83
CA GLY A 69 -10.02 -23.63 -7.42
C GLY A 69 -10.91 -23.25 -6.22
N LEU A 70 -10.80 -22.02 -5.71
CA LEU A 70 -11.63 -21.52 -4.62
C LEU A 70 -13.00 -21.04 -5.09
N GLU A 71 -14.04 -21.28 -4.28
CA GLU A 71 -15.27 -20.50 -4.33
C GLU A 71 -15.03 -19.14 -3.68
N VAL A 72 -15.14 -18.08 -4.48
CA VAL A 72 -14.92 -16.69 -4.01
C VAL A 72 -16.21 -15.90 -4.09
N ARG A 73 -16.68 -15.45 -2.92
CA ARG A 73 -17.85 -14.55 -2.76
C ARG A 73 -17.44 -13.24 -2.10
N LEU A 74 -18.22 -12.19 -2.34
CA LEU A 74 -17.87 -10.83 -1.94
C LEU A 74 -18.80 -10.36 -0.81
N GLY A 75 -18.21 -10.05 0.35
CA GLY A 75 -18.92 -9.52 1.50
C GLY A 75 -18.73 -8.01 1.64
N SER A 76 -19.81 -7.26 1.86
CA SER A 76 -19.74 -5.81 2.01
C SER A 76 -19.74 -5.37 3.48
N LEU A 77 -18.84 -4.44 3.81
CA LEU A 77 -18.87 -3.69 5.07
C LEU A 77 -19.82 -2.48 5.02
N ASN A 78 -20.44 -2.19 3.87
CA ASN A 78 -21.39 -1.09 3.75
C ASN A 78 -22.74 -1.50 4.38
N PRO A 79 -23.20 -0.84 5.46
CA PRO A 79 -24.45 -1.18 6.12
C PRO A 79 -25.70 -0.98 5.25
N GLU A 80 -25.60 -0.22 4.15
CA GLU A 80 -26.70 -0.06 3.19
C GLU A 80 -26.95 -1.35 2.36
N ILE A 81 -25.97 -2.24 2.25
CA ILE A 81 -26.09 -3.52 1.56
C ILE A 81 -26.71 -4.53 2.54
N THR A 82 -28.04 -4.64 2.52
CA THR A 82 -28.82 -5.52 3.41
C THR A 82 -29.28 -6.80 2.74
N GLN A 83 -29.07 -6.93 1.42
CA GLN A 83 -29.39 -8.09 0.61
C GLN A 83 -28.37 -8.24 -0.53
N ALA A 84 -28.32 -9.40 -1.15
CA ALA A 84 -27.47 -9.65 -2.32
C ALA A 84 -27.75 -8.62 -3.42
N THR A 85 -26.76 -7.78 -3.72
CA THR A 85 -26.89 -6.59 -4.55
C THR A 85 -25.99 -6.72 -5.77
N PRO A 86 -26.54 -6.90 -6.98
CA PRO A 86 -25.75 -6.93 -8.19
C PRO A 86 -25.26 -5.51 -8.54
N LEU A 87 -24.00 -5.42 -8.95
CA LEU A 87 -23.36 -4.22 -9.46
C LEU A 87 -22.94 -4.47 -10.91
N GLU A 88 -23.53 -3.72 -11.84
CA GLU A 88 -23.16 -3.72 -13.24
C GLU A 88 -21.86 -2.94 -13.47
N LEU A 89 -20.95 -3.50 -14.26
CA LEU A 89 -19.66 -2.92 -14.57
C LEU A 89 -19.65 -2.33 -15.97
N ALA A 90 -18.74 -1.37 -16.22
CA ALA A 90 -18.61 -0.72 -17.52
C ALA A 90 -18.26 -1.67 -18.68
N ASN A 91 -17.73 -2.85 -18.39
CA ASN A 91 -17.41 -3.87 -19.38
C ASN A 91 -18.55 -4.88 -19.63
N GLY A 92 -19.74 -4.65 -19.06
CA GLY A 92 -20.91 -5.52 -19.19
C GLY A 92 -20.90 -6.77 -18.32
N GLN A 93 -19.89 -6.95 -17.45
CA GLN A 93 -19.90 -7.97 -16.41
C GLN A 93 -20.57 -7.43 -15.15
N SER A 94 -20.86 -8.30 -14.18
CA SER A 94 -21.41 -7.89 -12.89
C SER A 94 -20.66 -8.51 -11.71
N LEU A 95 -20.75 -7.83 -10.56
CA LEU A 95 -20.34 -8.34 -9.26
C LEU A 95 -21.58 -8.51 -8.38
N LEU A 96 -21.58 -9.50 -7.50
CA LEU A 96 -22.61 -9.64 -6.48
C LEU A 96 -21.98 -9.29 -5.13
N LEU A 97 -22.43 -8.20 -4.51
CA LEU A 97 -22.06 -7.86 -3.14
C LEU A 97 -23.13 -8.35 -2.18
N GLU A 98 -22.69 -8.94 -1.08
CA GLU A 98 -23.58 -9.59 -0.13
C GLU A 98 -23.38 -9.05 1.29
N PRO A 99 -24.44 -8.96 2.10
CA PRO A 99 -24.32 -8.58 3.51
C PRO A 99 -23.47 -9.61 4.27
N LEU A 100 -22.54 -9.11 5.08
CA LEU A 100 -21.76 -9.95 5.98
C LEU A 100 -22.63 -10.50 7.11
N ILE A 101 -22.46 -11.79 7.43
CA ILE A 101 -23.11 -12.45 8.56
C ILE A 101 -22.03 -12.83 9.57
N ARG A 102 -22.14 -12.28 10.78
CA ARG A 102 -21.29 -12.62 11.91
C ARG A 102 -22.01 -13.64 12.79
N GLN A 103 -21.36 -14.77 13.03
CA GLN A 103 -21.85 -15.86 13.87
C GLN A 103 -21.00 -15.91 15.13
N GLU A 104 -21.60 -15.55 16.26
CA GLU A 104 -20.93 -15.61 17.57
C GLU A 104 -20.85 -17.07 18.05
N ASN A 105 -19.68 -17.47 18.53
CA ASN A 105 -19.41 -18.74 19.16
C ASN A 105 -19.68 -18.65 20.67
N ALA A 106 -19.91 -19.81 21.31
CA ALA A 106 -20.19 -19.87 22.75
C ALA A 106 -19.05 -19.34 23.65
N ASN A 107 -17.82 -19.30 23.14
CA ASN A 107 -16.63 -18.77 23.83
C ASN A 107 -16.43 -17.26 23.62
N GLY A 108 -17.34 -16.57 22.93
CA GLY A 108 -17.25 -15.13 22.63
C GLY A 108 -16.34 -14.77 21.45
N SER A 109 -15.82 -15.76 20.72
CA SER A 109 -15.23 -15.55 19.39
C SER A 109 -16.32 -15.53 18.31
N ALA A 110 -15.98 -15.18 17.08
CA ALA A 110 -16.93 -15.18 15.99
C ALA A 110 -16.35 -15.79 14.71
N ARG A 111 -17.24 -16.22 13.82
CA ARG A 111 -16.94 -16.50 12.42
C ARG A 111 -17.68 -15.50 11.55
N LEU A 112 -17.09 -15.12 10.44
CA LEU A 112 -17.66 -14.21 9.46
C LEU A 112 -17.90 -14.95 8.15
N GLY A 113 -19.10 -14.83 7.61
CA GLY A 113 -19.49 -15.48 6.35
C GLY A 113 -20.59 -14.71 5.65
N LEU A 114 -21.28 -15.39 4.74
CA LEU A 114 -22.47 -14.89 4.03
C LEU A 114 -23.61 -15.89 4.21
N ALA A 115 -24.76 -15.61 3.60
CA ALA A 115 -25.85 -16.58 3.52
C ALA A 115 -25.36 -17.88 2.85
N ASP A 116 -25.47 -18.98 3.59
CA ASP A 116 -25.03 -20.33 3.22
C ASP A 116 -23.57 -20.42 2.77
N PHE A 117 -22.70 -19.57 3.32
CA PHE A 117 -21.27 -19.54 2.97
C PHE A 117 -20.41 -19.30 4.20
N ASP A 118 -19.66 -20.34 4.57
CA ASP A 118 -18.67 -20.29 5.64
C ASP A 118 -17.26 -20.39 5.03
N PRO A 119 -16.48 -19.29 4.98
CA PRO A 119 -15.14 -19.27 4.44
C PRO A 119 -14.09 -19.74 5.46
N CYS A 120 -13.00 -20.32 4.97
CA CYS A 120 -11.82 -20.61 5.80
C CYS A 120 -10.86 -19.41 5.84
N ALA A 121 -10.86 -18.59 4.79
CA ALA A 121 -10.02 -17.41 4.65
C ALA A 121 -10.85 -16.18 4.27
N ILE A 122 -10.48 -15.05 4.87
CA ILE A 122 -11.07 -13.74 4.61
C ILE A 122 -9.94 -12.86 4.06
N LEU A 123 -10.08 -12.41 2.82
CA LEU A 123 -9.15 -11.48 2.19
C LEU A 123 -9.74 -10.08 2.20
N LEU A 124 -9.03 -9.15 2.84
CA LEU A 124 -9.36 -7.74 2.81
C LEU A 124 -8.73 -7.10 1.56
N ASN A 125 -9.58 -6.53 0.71
CA ASN A 125 -9.18 -5.49 -0.26
C ASN A 125 -9.71 -4.11 0.17
N ASN A 126 -10.01 -3.97 1.47
CA ASN A 126 -10.39 -2.77 2.17
C ASN A 126 -9.28 -2.42 3.17
N ASP A 127 -8.78 -1.19 3.09
CA ASP A 127 -7.60 -0.75 3.84
C ASP A 127 -7.88 -0.35 5.30
N LEU A 128 -9.16 -0.43 5.72
CA LEU A 128 -9.66 -0.10 7.06
C LEU A 128 -9.30 1.31 7.53
N SER A 129 -9.05 2.24 6.60
CA SER A 129 -8.75 3.64 6.91
C SER A 129 -9.86 4.34 7.71
N ALA A 130 -11.11 3.90 7.58
CA ALA A 130 -12.25 4.41 8.34
C ALA A 130 -12.30 3.95 9.81
N GLY A 131 -11.39 3.04 10.22
CA GLY A 131 -11.48 2.32 11.49
C GLY A 131 -11.67 0.81 11.27
N ILE A 132 -11.37 0.02 12.30
CA ILE A 132 -11.57 -1.43 12.30
C ILE A 132 -13.00 -1.73 12.76
N PRO A 133 -13.90 -2.23 11.89
CA PRO A 133 -15.27 -2.54 12.26
C PRO A 133 -15.35 -3.65 13.32
N GLU A 134 -16.30 -3.54 14.25
CA GLU A 134 -16.54 -4.59 15.25
C GLU A 134 -16.80 -5.95 14.60
N LEU A 135 -17.46 -5.97 13.43
CA LEU A 135 -17.71 -7.18 12.63
C LEU A 135 -16.44 -7.99 12.33
N LEU A 136 -15.27 -7.37 12.26
CA LEU A 136 -14.00 -8.04 11.98
C LEU A 136 -13.21 -8.42 13.24
N GLN A 137 -13.62 -8.00 14.43
CA GLN A 137 -12.87 -8.24 15.67
C GLN A 137 -13.20 -9.61 16.27
N GLY A 138 -12.21 -10.28 16.87
CA GLY A 138 -12.44 -11.56 17.55
C GLY A 138 -12.84 -12.71 16.62
N ILE A 139 -12.45 -12.63 15.34
CA ILE A 139 -12.65 -13.72 14.38
C ILE A 139 -11.73 -14.89 14.73
N ASP A 140 -12.29 -16.09 14.76
CA ASP A 140 -11.62 -17.32 15.17
C ASP A 140 -11.86 -18.44 14.16
N GLN A 141 -10.91 -19.38 14.08
CA GLN A 141 -10.93 -20.50 13.12
C GLN A 141 -11.04 -20.06 11.65
N GLN A 142 -10.70 -18.81 11.34
CA GLN A 142 -10.61 -18.26 9.99
C GLN A 142 -9.34 -17.44 9.87
N VAL A 143 -8.70 -17.48 8.71
CA VAL A 143 -7.49 -16.70 8.44
C VAL A 143 -7.88 -15.37 7.83
N LEU A 144 -7.60 -14.27 8.53
CA LEU A 144 -7.88 -12.91 8.05
C LEU A 144 -6.60 -12.29 7.49
N LEU A 145 -6.61 -11.95 6.21
CA LEU A 145 -5.44 -11.50 5.44
C LEU A 145 -5.68 -10.13 4.80
N PRO A 146 -4.74 -9.18 4.94
CA PRO A 146 -3.72 -9.11 6.01
C PRO A 146 -4.39 -8.97 7.40
N PRO A 147 -3.67 -9.20 8.52
CA PRO A 147 -4.24 -9.05 9.86
C PRO A 147 -4.71 -7.61 10.13
N LEU A 148 -5.64 -7.42 11.07
CA LEU A 148 -6.33 -6.13 11.25
C LEU A 148 -5.40 -4.97 11.58
N HIS A 149 -4.30 -5.22 12.29
CA HIS A 149 -3.31 -4.17 12.60
C HIS A 149 -2.50 -3.72 11.38
N ALA A 150 -2.61 -4.41 10.25
CA ALA A 150 -2.12 -3.92 8.96
C ALA A 150 -2.99 -2.80 8.38
N GLY A 151 -4.22 -2.63 8.86
CA GLY A 151 -5.15 -1.58 8.43
C GLY A 151 -4.70 -0.19 8.84
N TRP A 152 -5.05 0.82 8.03
CA TRP A 152 -4.60 2.20 8.23
C TRP A 152 -5.22 2.92 9.43
N ALA A 153 -6.23 2.34 10.07
CA ALA A 153 -6.74 2.81 11.34
C ALA A 153 -5.66 2.87 12.43
N VAL A 154 -4.69 1.96 12.39
CA VAL A 154 -3.65 1.82 13.42
C VAL A 154 -2.24 1.74 12.85
N ARG A 155 -2.07 1.25 11.62
CA ARG A 155 -0.77 1.16 10.95
C ARG A 155 -0.17 2.55 10.72
N ARG A 156 1.15 2.67 10.93
CA ARG A 156 1.93 3.90 10.72
C ARG A 156 3.03 3.69 9.68
N LYS A 157 3.17 4.63 8.73
CA LYS A 157 4.20 4.59 7.68
C LYS A 157 5.61 4.70 8.28
N SER A 158 5.78 5.46 9.34
CA SER A 158 7.03 5.59 10.07
C SER A 158 7.59 4.23 10.53
N ASN A 159 6.75 3.32 11.02
CA ASN A 159 7.15 1.96 11.38
C ASN A 159 7.64 1.17 10.17
N HIS A 160 6.93 1.28 9.04
CA HIS A 160 7.36 0.68 7.77
C HIS A 160 8.75 1.16 7.36
N PHE A 161 8.99 2.47 7.36
CA PHE A 161 10.27 3.04 6.94
C PHE A 161 11.40 2.72 7.94
N ALA A 162 11.09 2.60 9.24
CA ALA A 162 12.05 2.11 10.23
C ALA A 162 12.46 0.65 9.96
N ALA A 163 11.50 -0.24 9.67
CA ALA A 163 11.80 -1.62 9.27
C ALA A 163 12.57 -1.66 7.93
N PHE A 164 12.22 -0.78 6.99
CA PHE A 164 12.90 -0.70 5.70
C PHE A 164 14.35 -0.22 5.83
N ASN A 165 14.66 0.69 6.77
CA ASN A 165 16.04 1.07 7.09
C ASN A 165 16.87 -0.17 7.47
N GLN A 166 16.37 -1.01 8.38
CA GLN A 166 17.07 -2.22 8.81
C GLN A 166 17.33 -3.18 7.64
N VAL A 167 16.28 -3.46 6.84
CA VAL A 167 16.39 -4.36 5.67
C VAL A 167 17.42 -3.83 4.66
N VAL A 168 17.43 -2.52 4.41
CA VAL A 168 18.38 -1.92 3.48
C VAL A 168 19.80 -1.90 4.04
N GLU A 169 20.00 -1.65 5.32
CA GLU A 169 21.33 -1.70 5.95
C GLU A 169 21.97 -3.08 5.75
N ASP A 170 21.23 -4.15 6.06
CA ASP A 170 21.71 -5.52 5.89
C ASP A 170 21.96 -5.87 4.41
N PHE A 171 21.05 -5.47 3.52
CA PHE A 171 21.17 -5.73 2.08
C PHE A 171 22.32 -4.94 1.43
N ALA A 172 22.52 -3.69 1.85
CA ALA A 172 23.60 -2.84 1.38
C ALA A 172 24.96 -3.35 1.83
N GLN A 173 25.06 -3.86 3.07
CA GLN A 173 26.26 -4.53 3.56
C GLN A 173 26.57 -5.79 2.74
N LEU A 174 25.55 -6.61 2.43
CA LEU A 174 25.70 -7.83 1.65
C LEU A 174 26.24 -7.56 0.23
N LEU A 175 25.75 -6.50 -0.42
CA LEU A 175 26.13 -6.17 -1.80
C LEU A 175 27.24 -5.11 -1.92
N HIS A 176 27.72 -4.58 -0.79
CA HIS A 176 28.69 -3.49 -0.73
C HIS A 176 28.26 -2.25 -1.55
N ILE A 177 26.99 -1.86 -1.43
CA ILE A 177 26.45 -0.65 -2.07
C ILE A 177 26.18 0.45 -1.03
N ASP A 178 26.10 1.71 -1.46
CA ASP A 178 25.62 2.78 -0.59
C ASP A 178 24.11 2.60 -0.34
N PRO A 179 23.66 2.43 0.91
CA PRO A 179 22.24 2.21 1.22
C PRO A 179 21.35 3.37 0.74
N TRP A 180 21.87 4.60 0.65
CA TRP A 180 21.12 5.76 0.20
C TRP A 180 20.57 5.61 -1.24
N LEU A 181 21.22 4.80 -2.09
CA LEU A 181 20.78 4.56 -3.47
C LEU A 181 19.42 3.83 -3.54
N ILE A 182 19.01 3.13 -2.49
CA ILE A 182 17.75 2.38 -2.43
C ILE A 182 16.85 2.78 -1.26
N ASN A 183 17.30 3.69 -0.39
CA ASN A 183 16.57 4.10 0.80
C ASN A 183 16.58 5.63 1.00
N PRO A 184 15.44 6.31 0.83
CA PRO A 184 15.34 7.75 1.04
C PRO A 184 15.38 8.07 2.54
N TYR A 185 16.00 9.19 2.91
CA TYR A 185 15.93 9.66 4.29
C TYR A 185 14.49 10.00 4.70
N PHE A 186 14.17 9.84 5.98
CA PHE A 186 12.92 10.34 6.55
C PHE A 186 13.08 10.88 7.97
N GLY A 187 12.10 11.67 8.40
CA GLY A 187 11.91 12.16 9.77
C GLY A 187 10.43 12.14 10.13
N LEU A 188 10.13 12.20 11.43
CA LEU A 188 8.78 12.17 11.97
C LEU A 188 8.55 13.39 12.86
N CYS A 189 7.37 13.98 12.75
CA CYS A 189 6.85 14.96 13.70
C CYS A 189 5.52 14.48 14.27
N GLU A 190 5.45 14.46 15.59
CA GLU A 190 4.24 14.10 16.34
C GLU A 190 3.53 15.35 16.84
N ASN A 191 2.30 15.18 17.34
CA ASN A 191 1.48 16.25 17.90
C ASN A 191 1.31 17.44 16.93
N VAL A 192 1.18 17.14 15.64
CA VAL A 192 0.93 18.14 14.61
C VAL A 192 -0.56 18.46 14.56
N ASN A 193 -0.90 19.75 14.54
CA ASN A 193 -2.25 20.21 14.22
C ASN A 193 -2.14 21.39 13.26
N PHE A 194 -2.52 21.17 12.00
CA PHE A 194 -2.42 22.19 10.95
C PHE A 194 -3.38 23.36 11.16
N HIS A 195 -4.50 23.20 11.86
CA HIS A 195 -5.43 24.30 12.14
C HIS A 195 -4.94 25.18 13.30
N GLU A 196 -4.36 24.56 14.32
CA GLU A 196 -3.82 25.24 15.51
C GLU A 196 -2.37 25.71 15.33
N ARG A 197 -1.73 25.33 14.22
CA ARG A 197 -0.31 25.62 13.92
C ARG A 197 0.66 24.96 14.90
N THR A 198 0.22 23.90 15.56
CA THR A 198 1.05 23.08 16.44
C THR A 198 1.92 22.15 15.60
N GLY A 199 3.20 22.03 15.95
CA GLY A 199 4.16 21.17 15.23
C GLY A 199 4.88 21.82 14.04
N GLU A 200 4.59 23.08 13.69
CA GLU A 200 5.28 23.81 12.59
C GLU A 200 6.80 23.89 12.80
N GLN A 201 7.25 24.08 14.04
CA GLN A 201 8.67 24.17 14.36
C GLN A 201 9.38 22.82 14.17
N CYS A 202 8.78 21.71 14.62
CA CYS A 202 9.32 20.37 14.37
C CYS A 202 9.44 20.11 12.87
N MET A 203 8.38 20.41 12.10
CA MET A 203 8.39 20.18 10.65
C MET A 203 9.51 20.99 9.98
N ALA A 204 9.69 22.26 10.36
CA ALA A 204 10.74 23.09 9.80
C ALA A 204 12.15 22.54 10.09
N GLU A 205 12.42 22.16 11.35
CA GLU A 205 13.71 21.58 11.74
C GLU A 205 14.00 20.26 11.02
N GLN A 206 13.00 19.40 10.86
CA GLN A 206 13.12 18.15 10.09
C GLN A 206 13.35 18.42 8.60
N VAL A 207 12.67 19.40 8.00
CA VAL A 207 12.91 19.80 6.60
C VAL A 207 14.35 20.25 6.40
N ASP A 208 14.85 21.16 7.25
CA ASP A 208 16.21 21.68 7.14
C ASP A 208 17.26 20.57 7.30
N LEU A 209 17.06 19.69 8.28
CA LEU A 209 17.95 18.55 8.52
C LEU A 209 17.98 17.59 7.33
N LEU A 210 16.82 17.23 6.78
CA LEU A 210 16.72 16.35 5.62
C LEU A 210 17.34 16.99 4.39
N LEU A 211 17.00 18.24 4.07
CA LEU A 211 17.58 18.96 2.93
C LEU A 211 19.11 19.04 3.02
N GLY A 212 19.67 19.25 4.21
CA GLY A 212 21.12 19.23 4.42
C GLY A 212 21.77 17.87 4.10
N ARG A 213 21.15 16.76 4.53
CA ARG A 213 21.60 15.40 4.23
C ARG A 213 21.49 15.07 2.73
N ILE A 214 20.36 15.41 2.12
CA ILE A 214 20.10 15.18 0.68
C ILE A 214 21.11 15.95 -0.16
N ARG A 215 21.31 17.26 0.10
CA ARG A 215 22.29 18.10 -0.62
C ARG A 215 23.72 17.55 -0.50
N SER A 216 24.07 16.96 0.65
CA SER A 216 25.39 16.34 0.85
C SER A 216 25.56 15.10 -0.03
N LYS A 217 24.54 14.23 -0.12
CA LYS A 217 24.54 13.07 -1.04
C LYS A 217 24.51 13.50 -2.50
N TYR A 218 23.69 14.47 -2.87
CA TYR A 218 23.64 15.01 -4.23
C TYR A 218 25.02 15.52 -4.67
N LYS A 219 25.71 16.28 -3.80
CA LYS A 219 27.09 16.72 -4.06
C LYS A 219 28.06 15.55 -4.24
N ALA A 220 27.95 14.50 -3.41
CA ALA A 220 28.81 13.32 -3.51
C ALA A 220 28.62 12.53 -4.81
N TYR A 221 27.39 12.51 -5.34
CA TYR A 221 27.02 11.81 -6.58
C TYR A 221 26.97 12.70 -7.83
N GLY A 222 27.30 14.00 -7.72
CA GLY A 222 27.27 14.94 -8.85
C GLY A 222 25.87 15.28 -9.37
N ILE A 223 24.85 15.16 -8.52
CA ILE A 223 23.46 15.47 -8.84
C ILE A 223 23.25 16.99 -8.73
N SER A 224 22.67 17.58 -9.77
CA SER A 224 22.52 19.05 -9.91
C SER A 224 21.11 19.54 -9.60
N GLU A 225 20.17 18.60 -9.47
CA GLU A 225 18.77 18.81 -9.21
C GLU A 225 18.54 19.43 -7.83
N GLU A 226 17.46 20.19 -7.71
CA GLU A 226 17.06 20.77 -6.43
C GLU A 226 16.55 19.69 -5.48
N ALA A 227 17.12 19.65 -4.27
CA ALA A 227 16.66 18.77 -3.19
C ALA A 227 15.29 19.23 -2.69
N PHE A 228 14.40 18.27 -2.47
CA PHE A 228 13.06 18.53 -1.92
C PHE A 228 12.68 17.43 -0.93
N VAL A 229 11.68 17.73 -0.10
CA VAL A 229 11.12 16.86 0.92
C VAL A 229 9.62 16.74 0.67
N ILE A 230 9.11 15.52 0.73
CA ILE A 230 7.69 15.21 0.72
C ILE A 230 7.19 15.15 2.16
N VAL A 231 6.27 16.04 2.49
CA VAL A 231 5.55 16.06 3.77
C VAL A 231 4.24 15.31 3.58
N LYS A 232 4.02 14.24 4.33
CA LYS A 232 2.82 13.40 4.23
C LYS A 232 2.30 12.91 5.59
N ALA A 233 0.99 12.72 5.71
CA ALA A 233 0.39 12.12 6.91
C ALA A 233 0.95 10.71 7.17
N ASP A 234 1.22 10.40 8.44
CA ASP A 234 1.85 9.13 8.83
C ASP A 234 0.89 7.92 8.78
N ALA A 235 -0.42 8.16 8.76
CA ALA A 235 -1.44 7.14 8.49
C ALA A 235 -2.33 7.54 7.30
N GLY A 236 -2.90 6.53 6.63
CA GLY A 236 -3.83 6.70 5.51
C GLY A 236 -3.22 6.62 4.11
N THR A 237 -4.08 6.62 3.10
CA THR A 237 -3.81 6.25 1.69
C THR A 237 -4.16 7.35 0.68
N TYR A 238 -3.94 7.07 -0.62
CA TYR A 238 -4.37 7.86 -1.78
C TYR A 238 -3.72 9.24 -1.98
N GLY A 239 -2.55 9.49 -1.39
CA GLY A 239 -1.83 10.76 -1.63
C GLY A 239 -2.56 12.00 -1.10
N MET A 240 -3.56 11.82 -0.24
CA MET A 240 -4.18 12.90 0.53
C MET A 240 -3.25 13.34 1.66
N GLY A 241 -3.26 14.64 1.98
CA GLY A 241 -2.33 15.20 2.96
C GLY A 241 -0.87 15.10 2.54
N VAL A 242 -0.56 15.28 1.24
CA VAL A 242 0.82 15.28 0.71
C VAL A 242 1.18 16.65 0.14
N MET A 243 2.37 17.16 0.45
CA MET A 243 2.94 18.34 -0.20
C MET A 243 4.46 18.19 -0.40
N SER A 244 5.00 18.88 -1.39
CA SER A 244 6.44 18.96 -1.67
C SER A 244 6.96 20.31 -1.19
N VAL A 245 8.11 20.30 -0.53
CA VAL A 245 8.81 21.50 -0.04
C VAL A 245 10.30 21.44 -0.34
N ASN A 246 10.89 22.57 -0.69
CA ASN A 246 12.33 22.74 -0.91
C ASN A 246 12.97 23.70 0.12
N ASP A 247 12.16 24.28 1.00
CA ASP A 247 12.60 25.21 2.04
C ASP A 247 11.71 25.11 3.30
N ALA A 248 12.33 25.15 4.48
CA ALA A 248 11.61 25.03 5.76
C ALA A 248 10.62 26.18 6.03
N SER A 249 10.78 27.35 5.40
CA SER A 249 9.80 28.44 5.51
C SER A 249 8.44 28.07 4.90
N GLN A 250 8.38 27.12 3.96
CA GLN A 250 7.14 26.70 3.31
C GLN A 250 6.20 25.95 4.26
N VAL A 251 6.74 25.23 5.25
CA VAL A 251 5.93 24.56 6.28
C VAL A 251 5.51 25.49 7.43
N LYS A 252 6.23 26.61 7.63
CA LYS A 252 5.85 27.66 8.59
C LYS A 252 4.75 28.59 8.05
N ASN A 253 4.68 28.76 6.74
CA ASN A 253 3.82 29.74 6.08
C ASN A 253 2.72 29.09 5.23
N LEU A 254 2.15 27.98 5.71
CA LEU A 254 1.08 27.29 4.98
C LEU A 254 -0.14 28.20 4.87
N ASN A 255 -0.64 28.40 3.64
CA ASN A 255 -1.88 29.13 3.41
C ASN A 255 -3.11 28.30 3.81
N ARG A 256 -4.29 28.93 3.86
CA ARG A 256 -5.55 28.26 4.27
C ARG A 256 -5.85 26.99 3.46
N LYS A 257 -5.59 27.01 2.15
CA LYS A 257 -5.85 25.86 1.27
C LYS A 257 -4.89 24.70 1.57
N GLN A 258 -3.62 25.00 1.84
CA GLN A 258 -2.61 24.00 2.21
C GLN A 258 -2.92 23.38 3.57
N ARG A 259 -3.28 24.19 4.58
CA ARG A 259 -3.66 23.67 5.90
C ARG A 259 -4.86 22.72 5.81
N ASN A 260 -5.91 23.11 5.08
CA ASN A 260 -7.07 22.24 4.89
C ASN A 260 -6.72 20.94 4.16
N LYS A 261 -5.77 20.98 3.20
CA LYS A 261 -5.30 19.79 2.49
C LYS A 261 -4.52 18.84 3.41
N MET A 262 -3.73 19.39 4.33
CA MET A 262 -2.83 18.63 5.21
C MET A 262 -3.48 18.21 6.53
N ALA A 263 -4.60 18.84 6.92
CA ALA A 263 -5.27 18.59 8.18
C ALA A 263 -6.01 17.26 8.24
N VAL A 264 -6.47 16.74 7.10
CA VAL A 264 -7.32 15.55 7.04
C VAL A 264 -6.82 14.51 6.04
N VAL A 265 -7.03 13.24 6.35
CA VAL A 265 -6.82 12.10 5.45
C VAL A 265 -8.17 11.54 4.96
N LYS A 266 -8.16 10.34 4.37
CA LYS A 266 -9.38 9.62 3.93
C LYS A 266 -10.39 9.54 5.08
N GLU A 267 -11.68 9.64 4.76
CA GLU A 267 -12.80 9.70 5.73
C GLU A 267 -12.82 10.88 6.71
N GLY A 268 -12.00 11.92 6.48
CA GLY A 268 -12.03 13.16 7.28
C GLY A 268 -11.31 13.05 8.63
N LEU A 269 -10.52 12.00 8.85
CA LEU A 269 -9.72 11.83 10.06
C LEU A 269 -8.61 12.89 10.15
N GLU A 270 -8.43 13.45 11.34
CA GLU A 270 -7.42 14.48 11.60
C GLU A 270 -6.00 13.90 11.64
N VAL A 271 -5.06 14.64 11.05
CA VAL A 271 -3.64 14.29 11.05
C VAL A 271 -2.98 14.75 12.36
N SER A 272 -2.47 13.80 13.13
CA SER A 272 -1.69 14.06 14.36
C SER A 272 -0.19 13.79 14.23
N GLN A 273 0.21 13.01 13.23
CA GLN A 273 1.60 12.65 12.94
C GLN A 273 1.92 12.86 11.46
N VAL A 274 3.08 13.46 11.20
CA VAL A 274 3.53 13.82 9.87
C VAL A 274 4.91 13.22 9.61
N LEU A 275 4.99 12.47 8.52
CA LEU A 275 6.22 11.92 7.98
C LEU A 275 6.81 12.89 6.95
N LEU A 276 8.08 13.22 7.13
CA LEU A 276 8.87 14.02 6.18
C LEU A 276 9.86 13.09 5.51
N GLN A 277 9.75 12.91 4.20
CA GLN A 277 10.58 11.98 3.44
C GLN A 277 11.37 12.73 2.37
N GLU A 278 12.61 12.33 2.14
CA GLU A 278 13.38 12.73 0.97
C GLU A 278 12.55 12.53 -0.30
N GLY A 279 12.49 13.60 -1.11
CA GLY A 279 11.85 13.58 -2.40
C GLY A 279 12.69 12.83 -3.42
N VAL A 280 12.19 11.70 -3.90
CA VAL A 280 12.82 10.94 -4.99
C VAL A 280 12.23 11.42 -6.32
N PRO A 281 13.00 12.09 -7.19
CA PRO A 281 12.49 12.53 -8.47
C PRO A 281 12.24 11.34 -9.39
N THR A 282 11.10 11.30 -10.07
CA THR A 282 10.95 10.35 -11.17
C THR A 282 11.62 10.89 -12.43
N ILE A 283 12.49 10.09 -13.05
CA ILE A 283 13.12 10.42 -14.33
C ILE A 283 12.51 9.64 -15.49
N GLU A 284 11.71 8.62 -15.18
CA GLU A 284 11.04 7.80 -16.19
C GLU A 284 9.98 8.63 -16.90
N GLN A 285 9.97 8.49 -18.23
CA GLN A 285 8.97 9.13 -19.07
C GLN A 285 8.40 8.11 -20.05
N LEU A 286 7.08 8.17 -20.22
CA LEU A 286 6.36 7.45 -21.24
C LEU A 286 5.68 8.47 -22.15
N GLU A 287 6.00 8.45 -23.44
CA GLU A 287 5.46 9.40 -24.43
C GLU A 287 5.59 10.88 -24.01
N GLY A 288 6.72 11.23 -23.39
CA GLY A 288 7.00 12.59 -22.91
C GLY A 288 6.30 12.98 -21.60
N SER A 289 5.58 12.05 -20.96
CA SER A 289 4.89 12.25 -19.69
C SER A 289 5.63 11.57 -18.54
N SER A 290 5.65 12.19 -17.36
CA SER A 290 6.24 11.60 -16.16
C SER A 290 5.57 10.26 -15.83
N ALA A 291 6.37 9.22 -15.57
CA ALA A 291 5.91 7.89 -15.24
C ALA A 291 6.58 7.37 -13.96
N GLU A 292 5.86 6.60 -13.15
CA GLU A 292 6.44 5.88 -12.00
C GLU A 292 5.99 4.41 -12.02
N PRO A 293 6.91 3.44 -11.83
CA PRO A 293 6.55 2.03 -11.85
C PRO A 293 5.81 1.63 -10.57
N VAL A 294 4.77 0.82 -10.72
CA VAL A 294 4.06 0.16 -9.63
C VAL A 294 4.26 -1.34 -9.79
N VAL A 295 4.93 -1.97 -8.83
CA VAL A 295 5.23 -3.41 -8.83
C VAL A 295 4.20 -4.13 -7.96
N TYR A 296 3.58 -5.17 -8.51
CA TYR A 296 2.59 -6.00 -7.81
C TYR A 296 3.21 -7.33 -7.40
N MET A 297 2.85 -7.76 -6.19
CA MET A 297 3.28 -9.03 -5.62
C MET A 297 2.09 -9.78 -5.01
N ILE A 298 2.16 -11.11 -5.04
CA ILE A 298 1.28 -12.02 -4.32
C ILE A 298 2.18 -13.01 -3.57
N ASP A 299 1.95 -13.16 -2.25
CA ASP A 299 2.96 -13.72 -1.32
C ASP A 299 4.33 -13.05 -1.57
N ARG A 300 5.40 -13.80 -1.84
CA ARG A 300 6.75 -13.29 -2.09
C ARG A 300 7.09 -13.10 -3.57
N TYR A 301 6.15 -13.37 -4.47
CA TYR A 301 6.40 -13.40 -5.91
C TYR A 301 6.00 -12.08 -6.57
N VAL A 302 6.90 -11.52 -7.37
CA VAL A 302 6.57 -10.41 -8.27
C VAL A 302 5.73 -10.97 -9.42
N VAL A 303 4.49 -10.49 -9.53
CA VAL A 303 3.52 -11.00 -10.52
C VAL A 303 3.34 -10.07 -11.70
N GLY A 304 3.90 -8.86 -11.65
CA GLY A 304 3.83 -7.88 -12.73
C GLY A 304 3.78 -6.47 -12.19
N GLY A 305 3.27 -5.54 -13.01
CA GLY A 305 3.14 -4.15 -12.64
C GLY A 305 2.63 -3.28 -13.78
N PHE A 306 2.54 -1.99 -13.52
CA PHE A 306 2.17 -0.97 -14.50
C PHE A 306 2.87 0.35 -14.18
N TYR A 307 3.03 1.21 -15.17
CA TYR A 307 3.38 2.60 -14.95
C TYR A 307 2.14 3.40 -14.55
N ARG A 308 2.25 4.22 -13.52
CA ARG A 308 1.36 5.37 -13.33
C ARG A 308 1.94 6.55 -14.11
N VAL A 309 1.17 7.09 -15.03
CA VAL A 309 1.60 8.15 -15.95
C VAL A 309 0.77 9.40 -15.71
N HIS A 310 1.42 10.56 -15.67
CA HIS A 310 0.75 11.84 -15.50
C HIS A 310 1.36 12.92 -16.40
N GLN A 311 0.53 13.48 -17.29
CA GLN A 311 1.00 14.42 -18.32
C GLN A 311 1.38 15.80 -17.75
N SER A 312 0.62 16.28 -16.75
CA SER A 312 0.76 17.65 -16.22
C SER A 312 1.47 17.75 -14.86
N ARG A 313 2.05 16.67 -14.34
CA ARG A 313 2.77 16.68 -13.06
C ARG A 313 4.27 16.68 -13.29
N SER A 314 4.95 17.50 -12.50
CA SER A 314 6.41 17.56 -12.51
C SER A 314 7.02 16.31 -11.87
N ARG A 315 8.32 16.11 -12.10
CA ARG A 315 9.10 15.00 -11.55
C ARG A 315 9.23 15.03 -10.03
N GLN A 316 8.93 16.15 -9.39
CA GLN A 316 9.03 16.39 -7.94
C GLN A 316 7.66 16.37 -7.24
N GLU A 317 6.59 16.03 -7.97
CA GLU A 317 5.25 15.91 -7.44
C GLU A 317 4.81 14.44 -7.41
N SER A 318 3.92 14.11 -6.46
CA SER A 318 3.22 12.83 -6.49
C SER A 318 2.43 12.70 -7.78
N LEU A 319 2.69 11.64 -8.56
CA LEU A 319 1.88 11.34 -9.74
C LEU A 319 0.54 10.71 -9.35
N ASN A 320 0.36 10.27 -8.11
CA ASN A 320 -0.92 9.83 -7.54
C ASN A 320 -1.87 11.03 -7.35
N ALA A 321 -2.42 11.53 -8.45
CA ALA A 321 -3.26 12.72 -8.48
C ALA A 321 -4.34 12.60 -9.57
N PRO A 322 -5.44 13.37 -9.48
CA PRO A 322 -6.45 13.41 -10.54
C PRO A 322 -5.84 13.75 -11.90
N GLY A 323 -6.16 12.96 -12.91
CA GLY A 323 -5.59 13.08 -14.27
C GLY A 323 -4.50 12.05 -14.58
N MET A 324 -4.07 11.24 -13.59
CA MET A 324 -3.22 10.08 -13.85
C MET A 324 -3.96 9.01 -14.66
N HIS A 325 -3.21 8.25 -15.45
CA HIS A 325 -3.66 7.01 -16.08
C HIS A 325 -2.61 5.92 -15.87
N PHE A 326 -2.97 4.67 -16.15
CA PHE A 326 -2.10 3.52 -15.97
C PHE A 326 -1.79 2.89 -17.31
N VAL A 327 -0.51 2.55 -17.51
CA VAL A 327 -0.05 1.82 -18.70
C VAL A 327 0.62 0.53 -18.23
N PRO A 328 0.14 -0.65 -18.65
CA PRO A 328 0.74 -1.93 -18.28
C PRO A 328 2.24 -1.96 -18.60
N LEU A 329 3.04 -2.59 -17.72
CA LEU A 329 4.45 -2.81 -18.04
C LEU A 329 4.56 -3.79 -19.22
N PRO A 330 5.31 -3.46 -20.28
CA PRO A 330 5.45 -4.33 -21.44
C PRO A 330 5.95 -5.72 -21.06
N PHE A 331 5.30 -6.75 -21.62
CA PHE A 331 5.52 -8.16 -21.34
C PHE A 331 6.90 -8.69 -21.73
N GLU A 332 7.60 -8.06 -22.69
CA GLU A 332 8.95 -8.47 -23.13
C GLU A 332 9.99 -8.42 -22.00
N THR A 333 9.63 -7.87 -20.85
CA THR A 333 10.50 -7.67 -19.72
C THR A 333 9.97 -8.22 -18.42
N SER A 334 10.35 -9.46 -18.13
CA SER A 334 10.12 -10.10 -16.85
C SER A 334 10.92 -9.43 -15.72
N CYS A 335 10.28 -9.19 -14.57
CA CYS A 335 10.94 -8.69 -13.35
C CYS A 335 11.74 -9.77 -12.61
N ILE A 336 11.78 -11.02 -13.13
CA ILE A 336 12.42 -12.16 -12.45
C ILE A 336 13.53 -12.82 -13.29
N LEU A 337 13.75 -12.38 -14.53
CA LEU A 337 14.75 -12.93 -15.44
C LEU A 337 15.72 -11.84 -15.91
N PRO A 338 16.79 -11.54 -15.14
CA PRO A 338 17.84 -10.64 -15.61
C PRO A 338 18.66 -11.31 -16.73
N ASP A 339 19.21 -10.52 -17.63
CA ASP A 339 20.17 -10.96 -18.64
C ASP A 339 21.57 -10.48 -18.28
N GLY A 340 22.39 -11.41 -17.78
CA GLY A 340 23.78 -11.13 -17.39
C GLY A 340 24.71 -10.75 -18.55
N LYS A 341 24.28 -10.89 -19.81
CA LYS A 341 25.04 -10.43 -20.99
C LYS A 341 24.60 -9.05 -21.48
N ALA A 342 23.42 -8.60 -21.09
CA ALA A 342 22.89 -7.29 -21.45
C ALA A 342 23.43 -6.20 -20.50
N PRO A 343 23.48 -4.93 -20.94
CA PRO A 343 23.86 -3.83 -20.06
C PRO A 343 22.89 -3.70 -18.87
N PRO A 344 23.30 -3.10 -17.74
CA PRO A 344 22.44 -2.91 -16.57
C PRO A 344 21.12 -2.16 -16.87
N GLU A 345 21.16 -1.24 -17.83
CA GLU A 345 20.01 -0.42 -18.26
C GLU A 345 19.07 -1.17 -19.21
N ALA A 346 19.50 -2.34 -19.72
CA ALA A 346 18.63 -3.19 -20.52
C ALA A 346 17.36 -3.49 -19.75
N ALA A 347 16.24 -3.47 -20.47
CA ALA A 347 14.94 -3.49 -19.86
C ALA A 347 14.76 -4.68 -18.88
N PRO A 348 15.15 -5.95 -19.18
CA PRO A 348 15.06 -7.07 -18.23
C PRO A 348 15.82 -6.83 -16.91
N ASN A 349 17.02 -6.25 -16.98
CA ASN A 349 17.85 -5.96 -15.81
C ASN A 349 17.26 -4.82 -14.96
N ARG A 350 16.73 -3.77 -15.61
CA ARG A 350 16.02 -2.68 -14.95
C ARG A 350 14.77 -3.16 -14.20
N PHE A 351 13.94 -3.98 -14.84
CA PHE A 351 12.75 -4.53 -14.21
C PHE A 351 13.08 -5.56 -13.11
N TYR A 352 14.17 -6.31 -13.26
CA TYR A 352 14.69 -7.13 -12.17
C TYR A 352 15.08 -6.29 -10.95
N ALA A 353 15.77 -5.16 -11.14
CA ALA A 353 16.10 -4.24 -10.07
C ALA A 353 14.85 -3.68 -9.38
N TYR A 354 13.79 -3.37 -10.14
CA TYR A 354 12.49 -2.96 -9.57
C TYR A 354 11.89 -4.07 -8.70
N GLY A 355 11.92 -5.31 -9.18
CA GLY A 355 11.47 -6.47 -8.43
C GLY A 355 12.31 -6.76 -7.17
N VAL A 356 13.61 -6.51 -7.18
CA VAL A 356 14.47 -6.61 -5.99
C VAL A 356 14.04 -5.58 -4.95
N VAL A 357 13.98 -4.29 -5.31
CA VAL A 357 13.62 -3.21 -4.38
C VAL A 357 12.20 -3.39 -3.83
N ALA A 358 11.25 -3.83 -4.67
CA ALA A 358 9.89 -4.15 -4.24
C ALA A 358 9.86 -5.28 -3.19
N ARG A 359 10.65 -6.34 -3.38
CA ARG A 359 10.74 -7.44 -2.40
C ARG A 359 11.39 -7.01 -1.09
N LEU A 360 12.36 -6.09 -1.11
CA LEU A 360 12.91 -5.50 0.12
C LEU A 360 11.84 -4.71 0.88
N ALA A 361 11.01 -3.93 0.16
CA ALA A 361 9.89 -3.22 0.77
C ALA A 361 8.84 -4.20 1.35
N LEU A 362 8.55 -5.30 0.64
CA LEU A 362 7.66 -6.34 1.16
C LEU A 362 8.22 -7.02 2.42
N LEU A 363 9.52 -7.32 2.44
CA LEU A 363 10.17 -7.89 3.61
C LEU A 363 10.08 -6.94 4.81
N ALA A 364 10.33 -5.64 4.59
CA ALA A 364 10.15 -4.62 5.62
C ALA A 364 8.71 -4.54 6.13
N ALA A 365 7.71 -4.64 5.25
CA ALA A 365 6.31 -4.70 5.66
C ALA A 365 5.99 -5.95 6.48
N SER A 366 6.58 -7.11 6.16
CA SER A 366 6.43 -8.32 6.96
C SER A 366 7.00 -8.15 8.37
N ILE A 367 8.22 -7.60 8.49
CA ILE A 367 8.88 -7.33 9.77
C ILE A 367 8.08 -6.30 10.59
N GLU A 368 7.60 -5.23 9.93
CA GLU A 368 6.75 -4.22 10.55
C GLU A 368 5.47 -4.85 11.15
N LEU A 369 4.79 -5.72 10.41
CA LEU A 369 3.57 -6.38 10.90
C LEU A 369 3.83 -7.33 12.06
N GLU A 370 4.96 -8.03 12.06
CA GLU A 370 5.38 -8.88 13.18
C GLU A 370 5.68 -8.04 14.44
N GLN A 371 6.40 -6.92 14.29
CA GLN A 371 6.76 -6.02 15.39
C GLN A 371 5.57 -5.24 15.96
N THR A 372 4.50 -5.09 15.18
CA THR A 372 3.29 -4.35 15.58
C THR A 372 2.13 -5.25 15.93
N GLU A 373 2.36 -6.57 15.99
CA GLU A 373 1.35 -7.53 16.43
C GLU A 373 0.87 -7.17 17.84
N PRO A 374 -0.45 -6.96 18.05
CA PRO A 374 -0.98 -6.72 19.38
C PRO A 374 -0.69 -7.95 20.26
N GLY A 375 -0.02 -7.75 21.40
CA GLY A 375 0.21 -8.84 22.34
C GLY A 375 -1.10 -9.55 22.72
N GLU A 376 -1.03 -10.86 22.99
CA GLU A 376 -2.20 -11.64 23.44
C GLU A 376 -2.92 -10.87 24.55
N ARG A 377 -4.22 -10.55 24.34
CA ARG A 377 -5.03 -10.03 25.43
C ARG A 377 -4.97 -11.07 26.56
N PRO A 378 -4.57 -10.70 27.79
CA PRO A 378 -4.70 -11.63 28.90
C PRO A 378 -6.16 -12.07 28.97
N SER A 379 -6.37 -13.39 29.04
CA SER A 379 -7.70 -13.93 29.26
C SER A 379 -8.26 -13.28 30.54
N PRO A 380 -9.55 -12.94 30.60
CA PRO A 380 -10.16 -12.37 31.81
C PRO A 380 -10.01 -13.25 33.06
N ALA A 381 -9.50 -14.48 32.95
CA ALA A 381 -9.16 -15.33 34.09
C ALA A 381 -7.82 -14.99 34.78
N GLN A 382 -7.04 -14.02 34.28
CA GLN A 382 -5.76 -13.62 34.87
C GLN A 382 -5.76 -12.23 35.54
N ALA A 383 -6.90 -11.54 35.57
CA ALA A 383 -7.03 -10.25 36.25
C ALA A 383 -7.45 -10.35 37.73
N ASP A 384 -7.82 -11.55 38.20
CA ASP A 384 -8.27 -11.81 39.58
C ASP A 384 -7.40 -12.88 40.30
N ALA A 385 -6.07 -12.79 40.17
CA ALA A 385 -5.11 -13.59 40.95
C ALA A 385 -4.13 -12.72 41.74
#